data_AF-A0A7V1FVM7-F1
#
_entry.id   AF-A0A7V1FVM7-F1
#
_cell.length_a   1.000
_cell.length_b   1.000
_cell.length_c   1.000
_cell.angle_alpha   90.00
_cell.angle_beta   90.00
_cell.angle_gamma   90.00
#
_symmetry.space_group_name_H-M   'P 1'
#
loop_
_entity.id
_entity.type
_entity.pdbx_description
1 polymer ?
#
loop_
_entity_poly.entity_id
_entity_poly.type
_entity_poly.pdbx_seq_one_letter_code
_entity_poly.pdbx_strand_id
1 'polypeptide(L)'
;MTKSKIQLFSAIVLIFLLAGAYIIHMTRENISADPEAPEDTTLTTGTKDIMSSSDVFELTEPKPAPDFALSSVEGKRVSLSQYKGNVVLISFWATW
;
A
#
# COMPACT_ATOMS: atom_id res chain seq x y z
N MET A 1 -43.01 -17.75 -15.63
CA MET A 1 -42.08 -17.47 -14.52
C MET A 1 -42.12 -15.98 -14.19
N THR A 2 -42.47 -15.67 -12.96
CA THR A 2 -43.17 -14.45 -12.52
C THR A 2 -42.23 -13.25 -12.39
N LYS A 3 -42.45 -12.22 -13.22
CA LYS A 3 -41.75 -10.91 -13.21
C LYS A 3 -41.48 -10.35 -11.80
N SER A 4 -42.38 -10.61 -10.85
CA SER A 4 -42.25 -10.26 -9.43
C SER A 4 -41.00 -10.84 -8.73
N LYS A 5 -40.52 -12.04 -9.10
CA LYS A 5 -39.32 -12.64 -8.48
C LYS A 5 -38.05 -11.91 -8.93
N ILE A 6 -37.94 -11.58 -10.22
CA ILE A 6 -36.82 -10.77 -10.76
C ILE A 6 -36.83 -9.37 -10.13
N GLN A 7 -38.00 -8.75 -9.97
CA GLN A 7 -38.14 -7.44 -9.32
C GLN A 7 -37.68 -7.49 -7.85
N LEU A 8 -38.02 -8.56 -7.12
CA LEU A 8 -37.56 -8.75 -5.74
C LEU A 8 -36.03 -8.94 -5.65
N PHE A 9 -35.45 -9.76 -6.52
CA PHE A 9 -33.99 -9.93 -6.57
C PHE A 9 -33.27 -8.62 -6.94
N SER A 10 -33.80 -7.86 -7.91
CA SER A 10 -33.25 -6.55 -8.28
C SER A 10 -33.32 -5.55 -7.13
N ALA A 11 -34.42 -5.54 -6.35
CA ALA A 11 -34.56 -4.67 -5.20
C ALA A 11 -33.57 -5.03 -4.09
N ILE A 12 -33.35 -6.32 -3.83
CA ILE A 12 -32.37 -6.80 -2.84
C ILE A 12 -30.95 -6.40 -3.26
N VAL A 13 -30.58 -6.62 -4.51
CA VAL A 13 -29.25 -6.24 -5.03
C VAL A 13 -29.04 -4.72 -4.96
N LEU A 14 -30.07 -3.93 -5.27
CA LEU A 14 -30.02 -2.47 -5.15
C LEU A 14 -29.80 -2.03 -3.68
N ILE A 15 -30.51 -2.66 -2.72
CA ILE A 15 -30.34 -2.37 -1.30
C ILE A 15 -28.92 -2.71 -0.82
N PHE A 16 -28.37 -3.85 -1.25
CA PHE A 16 -26.98 -4.21 -0.92
C PHE A 16 -25.96 -3.28 -1.57
N LEU A 17 -26.19 -2.80 -2.80
CA LEU A 17 -25.35 -1.81 -3.46
C LEU A 17 -25.38 -0.46 -2.73
N LEU A 18 -26.57 0.00 -2.33
CA LEU A 18 -26.73 1.24 -1.59
C LEU A 18 -26.15 1.15 -0.17
N ALA A 19 -26.34 0.02 0.51
CA ALA A 19 -25.72 -0.24 1.81
C ALA A 19 -24.19 -0.30 1.69
N GLY A 20 -23.65 -0.98 0.67
CA GLY A 20 -22.22 -1.03 0.41
C GLY A 20 -21.61 0.34 0.12
N ALA A 21 -22.27 1.14 -0.73
CA ALA A 21 -21.86 2.52 -1.01
C ALA A 21 -21.96 3.41 0.25
N TYR A 22 -22.99 3.22 1.08
CA TYR A 22 -23.16 3.93 2.35
C TYR A 22 -22.05 3.58 3.35
N ILE A 23 -21.69 2.30 3.49
CA ILE A 23 -20.58 1.86 4.35
C ILE A 23 -19.23 2.45 3.87
N ILE A 24 -19.00 2.47 2.56
CA ILE A 24 -17.79 3.06 1.95
C ILE A 24 -17.76 4.58 2.20
N HIS A 25 -18.89 5.27 2.08
CA HIS A 25 -18.97 6.70 2.36
C HIS A 25 -18.75 6.99 3.85
N MET A 26 -19.34 6.20 4.76
CA MET A 26 -19.23 6.39 6.20
C MET A 26 -17.81 6.12 6.73
N THR A 27 -17.06 5.21 6.09
CA THR A 27 -15.66 4.93 6.47
C THR A 27 -14.72 6.10 6.10
N ARG A 28 -15.11 6.95 5.13
CA ARG A 28 -14.29 8.09 4.70
C ARG A 28 -14.48 9.37 5.52
N GLU A 29 -15.63 9.56 6.17
CA GLU A 29 -15.89 10.78 6.96
C GLU A 29 -15.66 10.62 8.48
N ASN A 30 -15.53 9.39 9.01
CA ASN A 30 -15.42 9.15 10.45
C ASN A 30 -14.02 8.75 10.96
N ILE A 31 -12.98 8.87 10.12
CA ILE A 31 -11.57 8.82 10.56
C ILE A 31 -11.12 10.24 10.95
N SER A 32 -11.83 10.80 11.92
CA SER A 32 -11.42 11.96 12.71
C SER A 32 -12.25 11.96 13.99
N ALA A 33 -12.19 10.83 14.72
CA ALA A 33 -12.54 10.78 16.12
C ALA A 33 -11.22 10.71 16.90
N ASP A 34 -10.79 11.87 17.35
CA ASP A 34 -9.85 12.05 18.44
C ASP A 34 -10.43 11.45 19.73
N PRO A 35 -9.83 10.43 20.34
CA PRO A 35 -10.10 10.07 21.71
C PRO A 35 -9.03 10.73 22.58
N GLU A 36 -9.34 11.91 23.11
CA GLU A 36 -8.60 12.53 24.21
C GLU A 36 -8.69 11.60 25.44
N ALA A 37 -7.60 10.87 25.67
CA ALA A 37 -7.05 10.34 26.91
C ALA A 37 -8.00 9.86 28.04
N PRO A 38 -7.86 8.60 28.48
CA PRO A 38 -7.42 8.34 29.83
C PRO A 38 -5.89 8.47 29.87
N GLU A 39 -5.38 9.52 30.50
CA GLU A 39 -3.99 9.52 30.95
C GLU A 39 -3.84 8.43 32.00
N ASP A 40 -3.35 7.26 31.60
CA ASP A 40 -2.48 6.49 32.48
C ASP A 40 -1.45 5.68 31.70
N THR A 41 -0.29 5.69 32.31
CA THR A 41 1.06 5.34 31.93
C THR A 41 1.20 3.90 31.40
N THR A 42 1.58 3.73 30.13
CA THR A 42 2.62 2.76 29.69
C THR A 42 3.03 3.06 28.25
N LEU A 43 3.93 4.02 28.10
CA LEU A 43 4.84 4.02 26.97
C LEU A 43 5.73 2.77 27.07
N THR A 44 6.11 2.23 25.89
CA THR A 44 7.23 1.32 25.69
C THR A 44 6.94 -0.15 26.01
N THR A 45 6.76 -0.97 24.96
CA THR A 45 7.47 -2.26 24.75
C THR A 45 6.82 -3.12 23.63
N GLY A 46 5.56 -2.90 23.25
CA GLY A 46 4.86 -3.81 22.30
C GLY A 46 4.80 -3.42 20.82
N THR A 47 5.09 -2.16 20.45
CA THR A 47 4.96 -1.69 19.04
C THR A 47 6.24 -1.90 18.22
N LYS A 48 7.36 -2.20 18.88
CA LYS A 48 8.67 -2.39 18.21
C LYS A 48 8.74 -3.71 17.44
N ASP A 49 7.95 -4.71 17.83
CA ASP A 49 8.00 -6.05 17.24
C ASP A 49 7.08 -6.20 16.02
N ILE A 50 5.95 -5.49 15.96
CA ILE A 50 5.04 -5.55 14.81
C ILE A 50 5.59 -4.75 13.60
N MET A 51 6.43 -3.74 13.86
CA MET A 51 7.17 -3.02 12.81
C MET A 51 8.44 -3.78 12.34
N SER A 52 8.86 -4.83 13.06
CA SER A 52 10.09 -5.58 12.78
C SER A 52 9.92 -6.65 11.70
N SER A 53 8.68 -7.04 11.35
CA SER A 53 8.41 -8.10 10.36
C SER A 53 8.15 -7.60 8.94
N SER A 54 7.89 -6.31 8.79
CA SER A 54 7.90 -5.63 7.50
C SER A 54 9.15 -4.77 7.52
N ASP A 55 10.09 -5.02 6.61
CA ASP A 55 11.24 -4.14 6.36
C ASP A 55 10.74 -2.76 5.92
N VAL A 56 10.21 -1.99 6.86
CA VAL A 56 9.91 -0.58 6.68
C VAL A 56 11.29 0.07 6.67
N PHE A 57 11.80 0.30 5.46
CA PHE A 57 13.03 1.07 5.25
C PHE A 57 12.78 2.49 5.75
N GLU A 58 13.00 2.72 7.04
CA GLU A 58 13.10 4.04 7.61
C GLU A 58 14.39 4.66 7.04
N LEU A 59 14.24 5.40 5.95
CA LEU A 59 15.30 6.21 5.35
C LEU A 59 15.41 7.50 6.17
N THR A 60 15.86 7.37 7.41
CA THR A 60 16.19 8.49 8.30
C THR A 60 17.41 9.26 7.82
N GLU A 61 18.28 8.62 7.05
CA GLU A 61 19.48 9.20 6.46
C GLU A 61 19.66 8.78 4.99
N PRO A 62 20.24 9.63 4.14
CA PRO A 62 20.55 9.28 2.76
C PRO A 62 21.56 8.13 2.74
N LYS A 63 21.11 6.97 2.27
CA LYS A 63 21.94 5.77 2.08
C LYS A 63 22.33 5.65 0.60
N PRO A 64 23.55 5.17 0.29
CA PRO A 64 23.93 4.90 -1.09
C PRO A 64 22.98 3.87 -1.71
N ALA A 65 22.63 4.06 -2.98
CA ALA A 65 21.86 3.08 -3.73
C ALA A 65 22.60 1.72 -3.74
N PRO A 66 21.91 0.59 -3.51
CA PRO A 66 22.51 -0.72 -3.59
C PRO A 66 23.12 -0.97 -4.96
N ASP A 67 24.34 -1.50 -5.01
CA ASP A 67 24.93 -1.89 -6.29
C ASP A 67 24.27 -3.19 -6.79
N PHE A 68 24.08 -3.27 -8.10
CA PHE A 68 23.59 -4.46 -8.77
C PHE A 68 24.26 -4.59 -10.13
N ALA A 69 24.32 -5.81 -10.65
CA ALA A 69 24.85 -6.09 -11.96
C ALA A 69 23.93 -7.02 -12.75
N LEU A 70 23.50 -6.58 -13.92
CA LEU A 70 22.60 -7.31 -14.82
C LEU A 70 23.23 -7.47 -16.20
N SER A 71 22.76 -8.46 -16.94
CA SER A 71 23.10 -8.58 -18.36
C SER A 71 22.23 -7.60 -19.16
N SER A 72 22.84 -6.82 -20.05
CA SER A 72 22.12 -6.01 -21.03
C SER A 72 21.50 -6.90 -22.10
N VAL A 73 20.69 -6.31 -22.98
CA VAL A 73 20.08 -7.02 -24.11
C VAL A 73 21.13 -7.55 -25.11
N GLU A 74 22.33 -6.95 -25.14
CA GLU A 74 23.48 -7.42 -25.91
C GLU A 74 24.34 -8.45 -25.15
N GLY A 75 23.91 -8.88 -23.95
CA GLY A 75 24.63 -9.85 -23.12
C GLY A 75 25.84 -9.29 -22.36
N LYS A 76 26.08 -7.97 -22.41
CA LYS A 76 27.15 -7.33 -21.64
C LYS A 76 26.74 -7.20 -20.17
N ARG A 77 27.67 -7.45 -19.25
CA ARG A 77 27.43 -7.21 -17.83
C ARG A 77 27.54 -5.72 -17.50
N VAL A 78 26.47 -5.12 -16.99
CA VAL A 78 26.37 -3.70 -16.62
C VAL A 78 26.11 -3.62 -15.12
N SER A 79 26.85 -2.77 -14.40
CA SER A 79 26.63 -2.52 -12.97
C SER A 79 26.30 -1.06 -12.69
N LEU A 80 25.53 -0.80 -11.63
CA LEU A 80 25.16 0.57 -11.23
C LEU A 80 26.42 1.39 -10.88
N SER A 81 27.40 0.75 -10.23
CA SER A 81 28.69 1.36 -9.89
C SER A 81 29.48 1.92 -11.07
N GLN A 82 29.24 1.47 -12.31
CA GLN A 82 29.88 2.01 -13.51
C GLN A 82 29.46 3.46 -13.81
N TYR A 83 28.33 3.91 -13.26
CA TYR A 83 27.75 5.23 -13.51
C TYR A 83 28.00 6.25 -12.38
N LYS A 84 28.85 5.94 -11.40
CA LYS A 84 29.19 6.88 -10.31
C LYS A 84 29.60 8.25 -10.86
N GLY A 85 29.10 9.31 -10.24
CA GLY A 85 29.32 10.71 -10.68
C GLY A 85 28.30 11.22 -11.71
N ASN A 86 27.43 10.36 -12.22
CA ASN A 86 26.33 10.75 -13.12
C ASN A 86 24.99 10.66 -12.40
N VAL A 87 24.03 11.50 -12.80
CA VAL A 87 22.62 11.33 -12.42
C VAL A 87 22.04 10.21 -13.28
N VAL A 88 21.47 9.19 -12.63
CA VAL A 88 20.92 8.00 -13.29
C VAL A 88 19.47 7.80 -12.86
N LEU A 89 18.60 7.57 -13.84
CA LEU A 89 17.20 7.16 -13.61
C LEU A 89 17.08 5.66 -13.85
N ILE A 90 16.50 4.93 -12.89
CA ILE A 90 16.25 3.50 -12.99
C ILE A 90 14.74 3.28 -13.15
N SER A 91 14.35 2.57 -14.21
CA SER A 91 12.95 2.26 -14.53
C SER A 91 12.76 0.74 -14.64
N PHE A 92 11.81 0.19 -13.88
CA PHE A 92 11.49 -1.23 -13.84
C PHE A 92 10.20 -1.49 -14.64
N TRP A 93 10.25 -2.40 -15.61
CA TRP A 93 9.12 -2.74 -16.48
C TRP A 93 9.24 -4.19 -17.00
N ALA A 94 8.18 -4.70 -17.63
CA ALA A 94 8.14 -6.04 -18.22
C ALA A 94 7.24 -6.09 -19.47
N THR A 95 7.59 -6.93 -20.44
CA THR A 95 6.71 -7.36 -21.54
C THR A 95 5.94 -8.59 -21.08
N TRP A 96 4.64 -8.43 -20.88
CA TRP A 96 3.70 -9.51 -20.56
C TRP A 96 3.58 -10.53 -21.69
#